data_AF-A0A2V5QPL3-F1
#
_entry.id   AF-A0A2V5QPL3-F1
#
_cell.length_a   1.000
_cell.length_b   1.000
_cell.length_c   1.000
_cell.angle_alpha   90.00
_cell.angle_beta   90.00
_cell.angle_gamma   90.00
#
_symmetry.space_group_name_H-M   'P 1'
#
loop_
_entity.id
_entity.type
_entity.pdbx_description
1 polymer ?
#
loop_
_entity_poly.entity_id
_entity_poly.type
_entity_poly.pdbx_seq_one_letter_code
_entity_poly.pdbx_strand_id
1 'polypeptide(L)'
;MCARILGERRAGHKRAWMERHTGEFIKRVIAVYGRVLDKFLDHAWLTVPILLVCILGLWFFFTHLPFTLLPPGDSGFVRGVFIAQEGSSPAQMHAYQQQVNQKLKDDPNIAQFFTLAGFAARTASSQGLIFG
;
A
#
# COMPACT_ATOMS: atom_id res chain seq x y z
N MET A 1 -6.36 2.18 -37.98
CA MET A 1 -7.27 1.25 -38.69
C MET A 1 -8.43 0.77 -37.79
N CYS A 2 -9.16 1.67 -37.11
CA CYS A 2 -10.33 1.32 -36.27
C CYS A 2 -11.54 2.24 -36.53
N ALA A 3 -11.59 2.91 -37.68
CA ALA A 3 -12.69 3.81 -38.03
C ALA A 3 -13.75 3.16 -38.95
N ARG A 4 -13.41 2.04 -39.61
CA ARG A 4 -14.30 1.39 -40.59
C ARG A 4 -15.34 0.43 -39.97
N ILE A 5 -15.27 0.19 -38.66
CA ILE A 5 -16.25 -0.60 -37.91
C ILE A 5 -17.42 0.24 -37.38
N LEU A 6 -17.31 1.57 -37.40
CA LEU A 6 -18.43 2.47 -37.10
C LEU A 6 -19.05 2.94 -38.43
N GLY A 7 -19.74 2.02 -39.09
CA GLY A 7 -20.58 2.36 -40.24
C GLY A 7 -21.63 3.42 -39.87
N GLU A 8 -21.97 4.30 -40.81
CA GLU A 8 -22.99 5.34 -40.64
C GLU A 8 -24.25 4.77 -39.97
N ARG A 9 -24.57 5.25 -38.77
CA ARG A 9 -25.82 4.92 -38.09
C ARG A 9 -26.99 5.62 -38.79
N ARG A 10 -27.41 5.07 -39.94
CA ARG A 10 -28.67 5.48 -40.60
C ARG A 10 -29.86 5.17 -39.69
N ALA A 11 -30.82 6.10 -39.67
CA ALA A 11 -32.10 5.98 -38.99
C ALA A 11 -32.83 4.70 -39.47
N GLY A 12 -32.70 3.61 -38.72
CA GLY A 12 -33.23 2.29 -39.10
C GLY A 12 -32.34 1.10 -38.75
N HIS A 13 -31.09 1.29 -38.31
CA HIS A 13 -30.28 0.18 -37.80
C HIS A 13 -30.96 -0.47 -36.58
N LYS A 14 -31.24 -1.78 -36.66
CA LYS A 14 -31.76 -2.57 -35.54
C LYS A 14 -30.73 -2.50 -34.42
N ARG A 15 -30.98 -1.66 -33.41
CA ARG A 15 -30.15 -1.56 -32.19
C ARG A 15 -29.79 -2.97 -31.74
N ALA A 16 -28.50 -3.22 -31.53
CA ALA A 16 -28.04 -4.52 -31.05
C ALA A 16 -28.81 -4.89 -29.77
N TRP A 17 -29.07 -6.18 -29.54
CA TRP A 17 -29.79 -6.63 -28.36
C TRP A 17 -29.20 -6.00 -27.08
N MET A 18 -27.87 -5.96 -26.98
CA MET A 18 -27.13 -5.29 -25.92
C MET A 18 -27.46 -3.78 -25.81
N GLU A 19 -27.43 -3.04 -26.92
CA GLU A 19 -27.73 -1.60 -26.93
C GLU A 19 -29.16 -1.29 -26.47
N ARG A 20 -30.13 -2.15 -26.81
CA ARG A 20 -31.51 -2.01 -26.34
C ARG A 20 -31.62 -2.28 -24.84
N HIS A 21 -31.02 -3.36 -24.34
CA HIS A 21 -31.10 -3.72 -22.93
C HIS A 21 -30.38 -2.70 -22.04
N THR A 22 -29.19 -2.26 -22.43
CA THR A 22 -28.45 -1.20 -21.73
C THR A 22 -29.21 0.13 -21.78
N GLY A 23 -29.81 0.49 -22.91
CA GLY A 23 -30.61 1.70 -23.03
C GLY A 23 -31.84 1.70 -22.12
N GLU A 24 -32.58 0.60 -22.07
CA GLU A 24 -33.74 0.47 -21.17
C GLU A 24 -33.33 0.41 -19.69
N PHE A 25 -32.20 -0.23 -19.37
CA PHE A 25 -31.63 -0.22 -18.02
C PHE A 25 -31.26 1.18 -17.55
N ILE A 26 -30.53 1.94 -18.38
CA ILE A 26 -30.14 3.33 -18.05
C ILE A 26 -31.37 4.20 -17.83
N LYS A 27 -32.38 4.12 -18.72
CA LYS A 27 -33.63 4.87 -18.54
C LYS A 27 -34.33 4.51 -17.22
N ARG A 28 -34.33 3.22 -16.84
CA ARG A 28 -34.89 2.77 -15.57
C ARG A 28 -34.12 3.35 -14.38
N VAL A 29 -32.78 3.35 -14.42
CA VAL A 29 -31.94 3.97 -13.38
C VAL A 29 -32.25 5.46 -13.25
N ILE A 30 -32.33 6.18 -14.36
CA ILE A 30 -32.67 7.62 -14.37
C ILE A 30 -34.06 7.86 -13.76
N ALA A 31 -35.07 7.08 -14.15
CA ALA A 31 -36.43 7.24 -13.65
C ALA A 31 -36.58 6.88 -12.16
N VAL A 32 -35.79 5.93 -11.66
CA VAL A 32 -35.72 5.61 -10.22
C VAL A 32 -34.99 6.73 -9.48
N TYR A 33 -33.82 7.14 -9.97
CA TYR A 33 -33.03 8.22 -9.37
C TYR A 33 -33.82 9.53 -9.27
N GLY A 34 -34.51 9.94 -10.35
CA GLY A 34 -35.35 11.13 -10.34
C GLY A 34 -36.44 11.08 -9.26
N ARG A 35 -37.16 9.96 -9.14
CA ARG A 35 -38.20 9.81 -8.09
C ARG A 35 -37.65 9.85 -6.67
N VAL A 36 -36.45 9.31 -6.45
CA VAL A 36 -35.78 9.35 -5.14
C VAL A 36 -35.27 10.76 -4.85
N LEU A 37 -34.71 11.43 -5.86
CA LEU A 37 -34.19 12.79 -5.77
C LEU A 37 -35.31 13.79 -5.49
N ASP A 38 -36.45 13.71 -6.18
CA ASP A 38 -37.60 14.58 -5.93
C ASP A 38 -38.06 14.47 -4.47
N LYS A 39 -38.20 13.24 -3.95
CA LYS A 39 -38.53 13.00 -2.54
C LYS A 39 -37.47 13.53 -1.57
N PHE A 40 -36.20 13.46 -1.95
CA PHE A 40 -35.10 13.98 -1.15
C PHE A 40 -35.09 15.50 -1.13
N LEU A 41 -35.39 16.15 -2.26
CA LEU A 41 -35.51 17.61 -2.36
C LEU A 41 -36.69 18.14 -1.54
N ASP A 42 -37.80 17.42 -1.47
CA ASP A 42 -38.91 17.72 -0.55
C ASP A 42 -38.47 17.70 0.92
N HIS A 43 -37.42 16.93 1.25
CA HIS A 43 -36.82 16.82 2.57
C HIS A 43 -35.40 17.41 2.60
N ALA A 44 -35.19 18.54 1.92
CA ALA A 44 -33.86 19.16 1.79
C ALA A 44 -33.11 19.36 3.12
N TRP A 45 -33.83 19.49 4.24
CA TRP A 45 -33.26 19.56 5.59
C TRP A 45 -32.42 18.33 5.96
N LEU A 46 -32.68 17.14 5.39
CA LEU A 46 -31.90 15.92 5.57
C LEU A 46 -30.46 16.04 5.05
N THR A 47 -30.20 16.98 4.13
CA THR A 47 -28.85 17.26 3.63
C THR A 47 -27.92 17.66 4.77
N VAL A 48 -28.41 18.42 5.75
CA VAL A 48 -27.61 18.93 6.87
C VAL A 48 -27.09 17.79 7.77
N PRO A 49 -27.93 16.90 8.35
CA PRO A 49 -27.43 15.81 9.17
C PRO A 49 -26.57 14.81 8.37
N ILE A 50 -26.87 14.56 7.09
CA ILE A 50 -26.03 13.70 6.24
C ILE A 50 -24.63 14.29 6.09
N LEU A 51 -24.53 15.59 5.80
CA LEU A 51 -23.26 16.28 5.68
C LEU A 51 -22.48 16.27 7.00
N LEU A 52 -23.16 16.48 8.14
CA LEU A 52 -22.54 16.39 9.46
C LEU A 52 -21.98 14.99 9.73
N VAL A 53 -22.73 13.93 9.41
CA VAL A 53 -22.25 12.55 9.54
C VAL A 53 -21.03 12.31 8.65
N CYS A 54 -21.01 12.80 7.41
CA CYS A 54 -19.85 12.70 6.52
C CYS A 54 -18.62 13.42 7.09
N ILE A 55 -18.79 14.62 7.66
CA ILE A 55 -17.69 15.38 8.29
C ILE A 55 -17.16 14.65 9.51
N LEU A 56 -18.04 14.15 10.38
CA LEU A 56 -17.65 13.37 11.55
C LEU A 56 -16.95 12.06 11.16
N GLY A 57 -17.44 11.39 10.12
CA GLY A 57 -16.79 10.20 9.56
C GLY A 57 -15.40 10.53 9.02
N LEU A 58 -15.26 11.61 8.25
CA LEU A 58 -13.97 12.07 7.75
C LEU A 58 -13.00 12.35 8.90
N TRP A 59 -13.45 13.09 9.92
CA TRP A 59 -12.63 13.37 11.10
C TRP A 59 -12.19 12.09 11.81
N PHE A 60 -13.11 11.17 12.06
CA PHE A 60 -12.84 9.88 12.70
C PHE A 60 -11.83 9.04 11.90
N PHE A 61 -12.03 8.88 10.58
CA PHE A 61 -11.08 8.11 9.77
C PHE A 61 -9.72 8.78 9.71
N PHE A 62 -9.67 10.10 9.63
CA PHE A 62 -8.40 10.83 9.53
C PHE A 62 -7.60 10.78 10.84
N THR A 63 -8.24 10.78 12.01
CA THR A 63 -7.55 10.65 13.30
C THR A 63 -7.12 9.22 13.62
N HIS A 64 -7.84 8.22 13.12
CA HIS A 64 -7.54 6.81 13.36
C HIS A 64 -6.66 6.15 12.29
N LEU A 65 -6.41 6.79 11.16
CA LEU A 65 -5.55 6.25 10.12
C LEU A 65 -4.08 6.50 10.47
N PRO A 66 -3.27 5.45 10.74
CA PRO A 66 -1.85 5.63 11.00
C PRO A 66 -1.15 6.11 9.72
N PHE A 67 -0.59 7.31 9.75
CA PHE A 67 0.22 7.82 8.65
C PHE A 67 1.55 7.09 8.60
N THR A 68 1.77 6.31 7.55
CA THR A 68 3.06 5.70 7.21
C THR A 68 3.56 6.30 5.90
N LEU A 69 4.82 6.71 5.83
CA LEU A 69 5.39 7.30 4.61
C LEU A 69 5.42 6.29 3.45
N LEU A 70 5.89 5.07 3.73
CA LEU A 70 5.99 3.96 2.80
C LEU A 70 5.80 2.65 3.58
N PRO A 71 5.05 1.67 3.06
CA PRO A 71 5.02 0.35 3.68
C PRO A 71 6.41 -0.29 3.58
N PRO A 72 6.93 -0.93 4.65
CA PRO A 72 8.15 -1.71 4.54
C PRO A 72 7.92 -2.82 3.52
N GLY A 73 8.72 -2.82 2.46
CA GLY A 73 8.74 -3.87 1.44
C GLY A 73 9.86 -4.87 1.70
N ASP A 74 9.68 -6.11 1.24
CA ASP A 74 10.76 -7.09 1.23
C ASP A 74 11.76 -6.74 0.13
N SER A 75 12.99 -6.43 0.52
CA SER A 75 14.09 -6.11 -0.41
C SER A 75 14.97 -7.33 -0.72
N GLY A 76 14.70 -8.49 -0.12
CA GLY A 76 15.51 -9.70 -0.28
C GLY A 76 16.88 -9.66 0.39
N PHE A 77 17.14 -8.64 1.23
CA PHE A 77 18.33 -8.55 2.06
C PHE A 77 18.01 -7.82 3.38
N VAL A 78 18.75 -8.16 4.43
CA VAL A 78 18.64 -7.57 5.77
C VAL A 78 19.98 -6.98 6.18
N ARG A 79 19.93 -5.77 6.75
CA ARG A 79 21.10 -5.10 7.32
C ARG A 79 20.94 -4.97 8.82
N GLY A 80 21.86 -5.57 9.56
CA GLY A 80 21.91 -5.51 11.02
C GLY A 80 23.20 -4.87 11.54
N VAL A 81 23.20 -4.50 12.82
CA VAL A 81 24.40 -4.09 13.56
C VAL A 81 24.41 -4.85 14.87
N PHE A 82 25.53 -5.49 15.22
CA PHE A 82 25.75 -6.03 16.56
C PHE A 82 26.62 -5.07 17.35
N ILE A 83 26.25 -4.85 18.62
CA ILE A 83 26.89 -3.89 19.53
C ILE A 83 27.49 -4.69 20.69
N ALA A 84 28.79 -4.54 20.89
CA ALA A 84 29.54 -5.09 22.00
C ALA A 84 29.83 -4.00 23.05
N GLN A 85 30.39 -4.42 24.18
CA GLN A 85 30.79 -3.50 25.24
C GLN A 85 31.85 -2.50 24.73
N GLU A 86 31.72 -1.23 25.10
CA GLU A 86 32.72 -0.21 24.80
C GLU A 86 34.09 -0.59 25.39
N GLY A 87 35.16 -0.36 24.63
CA GLY A 87 36.52 -0.79 25.01
C GLY A 87 36.83 -2.27 24.73
N SER A 88 35.91 -3.01 24.10
CA SER A 88 36.22 -4.37 23.62
C SER A 88 37.44 -4.37 22.69
N SER A 89 38.36 -5.30 22.93
CA SER A 89 39.55 -5.44 22.09
C SER A 89 39.20 -6.03 20.72
N PRO A 90 40.04 -5.84 19.68
CA PRO A 90 39.81 -6.45 18.37
C PRO A 90 39.65 -7.98 18.43
N ALA A 91 40.37 -8.66 19.33
CA ALA A 91 40.25 -10.10 19.54
C ALA A 91 38.88 -10.49 20.13
N GLN A 92 38.36 -9.70 21.07
CA GLN A 92 37.02 -9.90 21.62
C GLN A 92 35.93 -9.67 20.57
N MET A 93 36.08 -8.62 19.75
CA MET A 93 35.16 -8.35 18.64
C MET A 93 35.14 -9.48 17.62
N HIS A 94 36.29 -10.08 17.33
CA HIS A 94 36.37 -11.26 16.45
C HIS A 94 35.64 -12.47 17.05
N ALA A 95 35.75 -12.70 18.36
CA ALA A 95 35.01 -13.77 19.03
C ALA A 95 33.49 -13.54 18.96
N TYR A 96 33.02 -12.30 19.18
CA TYR A 96 31.60 -11.96 19.02
C TYR A 96 31.13 -12.12 17.57
N GLN A 97 31.96 -11.70 16.61
CA GLN A 97 31.67 -11.88 15.19
C GLN A 97 31.53 -13.36 14.81
N GLN A 98 32.38 -14.25 15.34
CA GLN A 98 32.25 -15.70 15.13
C GLN A 98 30.94 -16.24 15.70
N GLN A 99 30.52 -15.80 16.89
CA GLN A 99 29.24 -16.21 17.47
C GLN A 99 28.05 -15.76 16.63
N VAL A 100 28.08 -14.53 16.12
CA VAL A 100 27.04 -14.00 15.21
C VAL A 100 27.04 -14.78 13.90
N ASN A 101 28.21 -15.03 13.31
CA ASN A 101 28.34 -15.80 12.08
C ASN A 101 27.78 -17.21 12.21
N GLN A 102 27.97 -17.87 13.35
CA GLN A 102 27.41 -19.20 13.57
C GLN A 102 25.87 -19.15 13.56
N LYS A 103 25.27 -18.19 14.26
CA LYS A 103 23.81 -18.02 14.26
C LYS A 103 23.23 -17.71 12.88
N LEU A 104 23.93 -16.91 12.07
CA LEU A 104 23.49 -16.59 10.70
C LEU A 104 23.64 -17.79 9.75
N LYS A 105 24.64 -18.66 9.95
CA LYS A 105 24.79 -19.92 9.19
C LYS A 105 23.69 -20.92 9.49
N ASP A 106 23.25 -20.96 10.73
CA ASP A 106 22.25 -21.92 11.20
C ASP A 106 20.81 -21.52 10.78
N ASP A 107 20.62 -20.30 10.26
CA ASP A 107 19.32 -19.81 9.77
C ASP A 107 19.06 -20.23 8.31
N PRO A 108 18.04 -21.07 8.04
CA PRO A 108 17.74 -21.53 6.68
C PRO A 108 17.22 -20.41 5.75
N ASN A 109 16.84 -19.25 6.27
CA ASN A 109 16.35 -18.12 5.47
C ASN A 109 17.49 -17.25 4.90
N ILE A 110 18.76 -17.53 5.27
CA ILE A 110 19.92 -16.75 4.87
C ILE A 110 20.73 -17.55 3.84
N ALA A 111 20.68 -17.13 2.58
CA ALA A 111 21.45 -17.79 1.52
C ALA A 111 22.96 -17.46 1.61
N GLN A 112 23.28 -16.18 1.85
CA GLN A 112 24.64 -15.68 1.96
C GLN A 112 24.66 -14.53 2.96
N PHE A 113 25.72 -14.43 3.75
CA PHE A 113 25.91 -13.30 4.66
C PHE A 113 27.38 -12.89 4.71
N PHE A 114 27.61 -11.65 5.11
CA PHE A 114 28.93 -11.17 5.47
C PHE A 114 28.85 -10.27 6.69
N THR A 115 29.88 -10.31 7.52
CA THR A 115 30.00 -9.48 8.72
C THR A 115 31.29 -8.69 8.71
N LEU A 116 31.25 -7.45 9.19
CA LEU A 116 32.43 -6.60 9.36
C LEU A 116 32.48 -6.05 10.79
N ALA A 117 33.48 -6.48 11.57
CA ALA A 117 33.80 -5.87 12.86
C ALA A 117 34.98 -4.89 12.72
N GLY A 118 35.00 -3.82 13.51
CA GLY A 118 36.14 -2.88 13.56
C GLY A 118 36.24 -1.93 12.35
N PHE A 119 35.18 -1.79 11.56
CA PHE A 119 35.15 -0.86 10.43
C PHE A 119 34.88 0.59 10.89
N ALA A 120 35.94 1.24 11.39
CA ALA A 120 35.89 2.57 12.01
C ALA A 120 35.27 3.69 11.13
N ALA A 121 35.23 3.51 9.81
CA ALA A 121 34.65 4.50 8.89
C ALA A 121 33.11 4.53 8.91
N ARG A 122 32.44 3.47 9.40
CA ARG A 122 30.97 3.43 9.48
C ARG A 122 30.40 2.97 10.81
N THR A 123 31.20 2.37 11.69
CA THR A 123 30.74 1.88 13.00
C THR A 123 31.78 2.17 14.09
N ALA A 124 31.32 2.27 15.33
CA ALA A 124 32.23 2.33 16.48
C ALA A 124 33.10 1.06 16.54
N SER A 125 34.25 1.11 17.21
CA SER A 125 35.14 -0.06 17.38
C SER A 125 34.46 -1.23 18.09
N SER A 126 33.47 -0.94 18.95
CA SER A 126 32.61 -1.91 19.63
C SER A 126 31.41 -2.37 18.80
N GLN A 127 31.31 -1.99 17.54
CA GLN A 127 30.18 -2.34 16.67
C GLN A 127 30.64 -3.13 15.44
N GLY A 128 29.76 -4.00 14.95
CA GLY A 128 29.96 -4.70 13.68
C GLY A 128 28.71 -4.73 12.81
N LEU A 129 28.91 -4.61 11.51
CA LEU A 129 27.85 -4.66 10.50
C LEU A 129 27.55 -6.10 10.10
N ILE A 130 26.28 -6.38 9.85
CA ILE A 130 25.76 -7.64 9.31
C ILE A 130 24.99 -7.34 8.05
N PHE A 131 25.24 -8.12 7.01
CA PHE A 131 24.46 -8.13 5.78
C PHE A 131 24.15 -9.57 5.44
N GLY A 132 22.88 -9.87 5.17
CA GLY A 132 22.40 -11.19 4.76
C GLY A 132 21.15 -11.09 3.91
#